data_AF-A0A2K8T711-F1
#
_entry.id   AF-A0A2K8T711-F1
#
_cell.length_a   1.000
_cell.length_b   1.000
_cell.length_c   1.000
_cell.angle_alpha   90.00
_cell.angle_beta   90.00
_cell.angle_gamma   90.00
#
_symmetry.space_group_name_H-M   'P 1'
#
loop_
_entity.id
_entity.type
_entity.pdbx_description
1 polymer ?
#
loop_
_entity_poly.entity_id
_entity_poly.type
_entity_poly.pdbx_seq_one_letter_code
_entity_poly.pdbx_strand_id
1 'polypeptide(L)'
;MGDRYFKAGTQLCPGDAINPANGGTVKVLCYLNGEFLDFKQKTIFDDSICAIPQNIVELCTGINPSRCYISKGPDEDKEVPTLISPYGSSMLSTRPVISWYGVPGATSYTVIVKGYEFYWEKTVDKAITSLPYPQEQKQLQFGNTYKFTVLANSGDTPISSSEPLVVSVLPQDEQNRIVQQLKQINELELPPDEAAIWDKDAVYMSRSLLNETIETLKARATEGSQNPTIYRVLADRYLEAWLPNEALREYKKAAQLAKSTNNLEELARVEEGLRIIDFYNHPPTSTKPAQK
;
A
#
# COMPACT_ATOMS: atom_id res chain seq x y z
N MET A 1 -14.74 4.41 30.73
CA MET A 1 -15.62 5.15 29.81
C MET A 1 -15.63 4.37 28.51
N GLY A 2 -16.79 4.05 27.95
CA GLY A 2 -16.89 3.17 26.80
C GLY A 2 -18.31 2.66 26.63
N ASP A 3 -18.47 1.61 25.83
CA ASP A 3 -19.73 0.93 25.65
C ASP A 3 -20.11 0.10 26.88
N ARG A 4 -21.41 -0.13 27.12
CA ARG A 4 -21.89 -0.96 28.23
C ARG A 4 -21.65 -2.45 28.02
N TYR A 5 -21.58 -2.89 26.77
CA TYR A 5 -21.56 -4.30 26.38
C TYR A 5 -20.31 -4.66 25.59
N PHE A 6 -19.82 -3.74 24.77
CA PHE A 6 -18.63 -3.96 23.96
C PHE A 6 -17.34 -3.54 24.66
N LYS A 7 -16.27 -4.30 24.41
CA LYS A 7 -14.90 -3.94 24.79
C LYS A 7 -14.22 -3.19 23.64
N ALA A 8 -13.19 -2.41 23.96
CA ALA A 8 -12.33 -1.83 22.93
C ALA A 8 -11.80 -2.93 22.00
N GLY A 9 -11.73 -2.63 20.70
CA GLY A 9 -11.31 -3.60 19.67
C GLY A 9 -12.40 -4.57 19.19
N THR A 10 -13.64 -4.47 19.70
CA THR A 10 -14.74 -5.30 19.19
C THR A 10 -15.16 -4.82 17.80
N GLN A 11 -15.21 -5.74 16.82
CA GLN A 11 -15.80 -5.47 15.51
C GLN A 11 -17.31 -5.32 15.63
N LEU A 12 -17.88 -4.34 14.94
CA LEU A 12 -19.31 -4.09 14.90
C LEU A 12 -19.89 -4.57 13.56
N CYS A 13 -21.00 -5.30 13.64
CA CYS A 13 -21.79 -5.75 12.50
C CYS A 13 -23.08 -4.92 12.38
N PRO A 14 -23.68 -4.85 11.19
CA PRO A 14 -25.01 -4.23 11.03
C PRO A 14 -26.03 -4.85 11.99
N GLY A 15 -26.76 -3.99 12.70
CA GLY A 15 -27.73 -4.37 13.73
C GLY A 15 -27.18 -4.33 15.16
N ASP A 16 -25.86 -4.26 15.35
CA ASP A 16 -25.28 -4.16 16.69
C ASP A 16 -25.66 -2.84 17.37
N ALA A 17 -25.96 -2.90 18.66
CA ALA A 17 -26.38 -1.72 19.42
C ALA A 17 -25.20 -1.12 20.19
N ILE A 18 -24.74 0.05 19.77
CA ILE A 18 -23.81 0.88 20.53
C ILE A 18 -24.58 1.53 21.68
N ASN A 19 -24.16 1.29 22.91
CA ASN A 19 -24.75 1.75 24.15
C ASN A 19 -23.69 2.43 25.03
N PRO A 20 -23.45 3.75 24.86
CA PRO A 20 -22.49 4.47 25.69
C PRO A 20 -22.84 4.41 27.19
N ALA A 21 -21.86 4.11 28.04
CA ALA A 21 -22.03 4.01 29.49
C ALA A 21 -21.89 5.39 30.16
N ASN A 22 -22.78 5.69 31.11
CA ASN A 22 -22.69 6.84 32.03
C ASN A 22 -22.42 8.21 31.37
N GLY A 23 -23.08 8.51 30.24
CA GLY A 23 -22.86 9.77 29.50
C GLY A 23 -21.50 9.86 28.79
N GLY A 24 -20.77 8.74 28.71
CA GLY A 24 -19.52 8.63 27.97
C GLY A 24 -19.72 8.68 26.46
N THR A 25 -18.61 8.73 25.73
CA THR A 25 -18.58 8.66 24.27
C THR A 25 -17.93 7.34 23.84
N VAL A 26 -18.55 6.64 22.89
CA VAL A 26 -17.96 5.48 22.22
C VAL A 26 -17.37 5.94 20.89
N LYS A 27 -16.10 5.61 20.65
CA LYS A 27 -15.41 5.86 19.38
C LYS A 27 -15.44 4.61 18.52
N VAL A 28 -15.78 4.74 17.25
CA VAL A 28 -15.77 3.64 16.27
C VAL A 28 -14.92 4.04 15.09
N LEU A 29 -13.98 3.19 14.69
CA LEU A 29 -13.22 3.34 13.44
C LEU A 29 -14.01 2.70 12.29
N CYS A 30 -14.29 3.47 11.25
CA CYS A 30 -14.93 2.99 10.04
C CYS A 30 -13.87 2.47 9.05
N TYR A 31 -13.77 1.16 8.87
CA TYR A 31 -12.75 0.57 7.98
C TYR A 31 -12.89 0.96 6.50
N LEU A 32 -14.10 1.34 6.06
CA LEU A 32 -14.34 1.72 4.66
C LEU A 32 -13.81 3.11 4.31
N ASN A 33 -13.65 4.01 5.29
CA ASN A 33 -13.24 5.40 5.05
C ASN A 33 -12.11 5.88 5.99
N GLY A 34 -11.65 5.03 6.91
CA GLY A 34 -10.54 5.31 7.83
C GLY A 34 -10.87 6.33 8.94
N GLU A 35 -12.12 6.75 9.10
CA GLU A 35 -12.51 7.81 10.03
C GLU A 35 -13.02 7.28 11.37
N PHE A 36 -12.76 8.04 12.43
CA PHE A 36 -13.36 7.80 13.75
C PHE A 36 -14.67 8.57 13.90
N LEU A 37 -15.70 7.88 14.39
CA LEU A 37 -17.00 8.45 14.72
C LEU A 37 -17.26 8.40 16.23
N ASP A 38 -17.90 9.45 16.75
CA ASP A 38 -18.20 9.60 18.18
C ASP A 38 -19.69 9.39 18.45
N PHE A 39 -20.02 8.40 19.28
CA PHE A 39 -21.40 8.08 19.69
C PHE A 39 -21.61 8.42 21.17
N LYS A 40 -22.51 9.37 21.44
CA LYS A 40 -22.88 9.81 22.79
C LYS A 40 -24.21 9.23 23.29
N GLN A 41 -24.97 8.62 22.39
CA GLN A 41 -26.28 8.06 22.67
C GLN A 41 -26.40 6.66 22.06
N LYS A 42 -27.42 5.92 22.51
CA LYS A 42 -27.71 4.60 21.97
C LYS A 42 -27.95 4.71 20.45
N THR A 43 -27.21 3.92 19.69
CA THR A 43 -27.28 3.91 18.23
C THR A 43 -27.26 2.46 17.75
N ILE A 44 -28.14 2.11 16.81
CA ILE A 44 -28.06 0.83 16.11
C ILE A 44 -27.11 1.04 14.94
N PHE A 45 -26.06 0.22 14.86
CA PHE A 45 -25.07 0.33 13.82
C PHE A 45 -25.64 -0.18 12.49
N ASP A 46 -25.40 0.56 11.42
CA ASP A 46 -25.73 0.17 10.06
C ASP A 46 -24.61 0.60 9.10
N ASP A 47 -24.55 0.00 7.91
CA ASP A 47 -23.48 0.25 6.94
C ASP A 47 -23.44 1.70 6.43
N SER A 48 -24.55 2.44 6.50
CA SER A 48 -24.62 3.84 6.06
C SER A 48 -23.88 4.79 7.01
N ILE A 49 -23.68 4.38 8.27
CA ILE A 49 -22.89 5.14 9.26
C ILE A 49 -21.44 5.27 8.80
N CYS A 50 -20.87 4.21 8.24
CA CYS A 50 -19.52 4.18 7.69
C CYS A 50 -19.48 4.39 6.18
N ALA A 51 -20.45 5.14 5.63
CA ALA A 51 -20.56 5.35 4.20
C ALA A 51 -19.26 5.89 3.59
N ILE A 52 -18.95 5.36 2.42
CA ILE A 52 -17.85 5.78 1.57
C ILE A 52 -18.25 7.09 0.88
N PRO A 53 -17.37 8.10 0.78
CA PRO A 53 -17.65 9.27 -0.05
C PRO A 53 -17.89 8.86 -1.51
N GLN A 54 -18.93 9.39 -2.16
CA GLN A 54 -19.44 8.92 -3.46
C GLN A 54 -18.48 9.03 -4.66
N ASN A 55 -17.27 9.55 -4.47
CA ASN A 55 -16.26 9.73 -5.52
C ASN A 55 -14.96 8.97 -5.21
N ILE A 56 -15.02 7.66 -4.96
CA ILE A 56 -13.82 6.83 -5.06
C ILE A 56 -13.55 6.56 -6.54
N VAL A 57 -12.45 7.11 -7.03
CA VAL A 57 -11.89 6.67 -8.31
C VAL A 57 -11.31 5.28 -8.05
N GLU A 58 -11.96 4.24 -8.57
CA GLU A 58 -11.33 2.92 -8.65
C GLU A 58 -10.06 3.04 -9.49
N LEU A 59 -8.92 2.98 -8.82
CA LEU A 59 -7.62 3.00 -9.46
C LEU A 59 -7.41 1.68 -10.22
N CYS A 60 -6.83 1.78 -11.41
CA CYS A 60 -6.26 0.63 -12.10
C CYS A 60 -5.06 0.14 -11.27
N THR A 61 -5.19 -1.05 -10.70
CA THR A 61 -4.17 -1.69 -9.85
C THR A 61 -3.95 -3.12 -10.31
N GLY A 62 -2.85 -3.75 -9.87
CA GLY A 62 -2.60 -5.16 -10.15
C GLY A 62 -3.68 -6.09 -9.62
N ILE A 63 -4.49 -5.66 -8.63
CA ILE A 63 -5.65 -6.42 -8.14
C ILE A 63 -6.88 -6.25 -9.04
N ASN A 64 -7.06 -5.07 -9.66
CA ASN A 64 -8.19 -4.77 -10.55
C ASN A 64 -7.73 -4.41 -11.97
N PRO A 65 -7.24 -5.39 -12.76
CA PRO A 65 -6.74 -5.16 -14.12
C PRO A 65 -7.81 -4.78 -15.13
N SER A 66 -9.09 -5.04 -14.82
CA SER A 66 -10.21 -4.90 -15.77
C SER A 66 -10.39 -3.49 -16.31
N ARG A 67 -9.83 -2.48 -15.62
CA ARG A 67 -9.87 -1.05 -16.01
C ARG A 67 -8.53 -0.52 -16.53
N CYS A 68 -7.53 -1.38 -16.67
CA CYS A 68 -6.22 -1.00 -17.16
C CYS A 68 -6.18 -1.05 -18.69
N TYR A 69 -5.69 0.02 -19.31
CA TYR A 69 -5.29 -0.04 -20.72
C TYR A 69 -4.02 -0.90 -20.79
N ILE A 70 -4.15 -2.16 -21.21
CA ILE A 70 -3.01 -3.07 -21.33
C ILE A 70 -2.17 -2.61 -22.52
N SER A 71 -1.19 -1.74 -22.26
CA SER A 71 -0.11 -1.47 -23.20
C SER A 71 1.21 -1.76 -22.52
N LYS A 72 1.69 -3.00 -22.66
CA LYS A 72 3.07 -3.39 -23.02
C LYS A 72 3.24 -4.90 -22.83
N GLY A 73 4.06 -5.51 -23.68
CA GLY A 73 4.35 -6.93 -23.68
C GLY A 73 5.38 -7.32 -22.62
N PRO A 74 5.48 -8.61 -22.27
CA PRO A 74 6.25 -9.11 -21.12
C PRO A 74 7.79 -8.97 -21.22
N ASP A 75 8.33 -8.48 -22.34
CA ASP A 75 9.78 -8.46 -22.61
C ASP A 75 10.43 -7.06 -22.54
N GLU A 76 9.66 -5.96 -22.47
CA GLU A 76 10.24 -4.60 -22.40
C GLU A 76 10.66 -4.18 -20.97
N ASP A 77 10.15 -4.85 -19.93
CA ASP A 77 10.35 -4.42 -18.53
C ASP A 77 11.72 -4.78 -17.94
N LYS A 78 12.48 -5.71 -18.55
CA LYS A 78 13.79 -6.13 -18.03
C LYS A 78 14.94 -5.19 -18.38
N GLU A 79 14.71 -4.24 -19.28
CA GLU A 79 15.73 -3.31 -19.80
C GLU A 79 15.61 -1.90 -19.21
N VAL A 80 14.55 -1.63 -18.43
CA VAL A 80 14.32 -0.34 -17.77
C VAL A 80 14.36 -0.49 -16.24
N PRO A 81 14.84 0.52 -15.50
CA PRO A 81 14.74 0.49 -14.04
C PRO A 81 13.26 0.56 -13.63
N THR A 82 12.79 -0.42 -12.87
CA THR A 82 11.45 -0.36 -12.26
C THR A 82 11.57 0.26 -10.87
N LEU A 83 10.87 1.37 -10.62
CA LEU A 83 10.76 1.94 -9.28
C LEU A 83 9.94 1.01 -8.39
N ILE A 84 10.49 0.69 -7.21
CA ILE A 84 9.85 -0.16 -6.20
C ILE A 84 9.62 0.58 -4.88
N SER A 85 10.05 1.84 -4.75
CA SER A 85 9.73 2.72 -3.61
C SER A 85 10.03 4.19 -3.96
N PRO A 86 9.23 5.18 -3.52
CA PRO A 86 7.98 5.04 -2.74
C PRO A 86 6.87 4.31 -3.51
N TYR A 87 5.89 3.75 -2.80
CA TYR A 87 4.76 3.05 -3.40
C TYR A 87 3.54 3.96 -3.55
N GLY A 88 2.76 3.78 -4.62
CA GLY A 88 1.47 4.45 -4.81
C GLY A 88 1.58 5.92 -5.25
N SER A 89 0.50 6.67 -5.02
CA SER A 89 0.32 8.04 -5.52
C SER A 89 0.36 9.11 -4.42
N SER A 90 0.38 8.70 -3.15
CA SER A 90 0.42 9.59 -2.00
C SER A 90 1.36 9.03 -0.91
N MET A 91 1.97 9.92 -0.14
CA MET A 91 2.83 9.55 1.00
C MET A 91 2.84 10.63 2.08
N LEU A 92 3.26 10.24 3.28
CA LEU A 92 3.48 11.13 4.43
C LEU A 92 4.91 11.68 4.45
N SER A 93 5.90 10.88 4.04
CA SER A 93 7.30 11.25 4.18
C SER A 93 7.72 12.40 3.26
N THR A 94 8.41 13.40 3.83
CA THR A 94 9.09 14.46 3.06
C THR A 94 10.49 14.05 2.58
N ARG A 95 10.97 12.89 3.02
CA ARG A 95 12.29 12.32 2.72
C ARG A 95 12.17 10.80 2.49
N PRO A 96 11.45 10.36 1.44
CA PRO A 96 11.26 8.94 1.17
C PRO A 96 12.58 8.25 0.77
N VAL A 97 12.70 6.97 1.09
CA VAL A 97 13.70 6.10 0.45
C VAL A 97 13.26 5.85 -0.98
N ILE A 98 14.18 5.92 -1.93
CA ILE A 98 13.90 5.67 -3.35
C ILE A 98 14.62 4.39 -3.72
N SER A 99 13.88 3.39 -4.20
CA SER A 99 14.46 2.08 -4.56
C SER A 99 13.98 1.62 -5.92
N TRP A 100 14.81 0.85 -6.62
CA TRP A 100 14.51 0.34 -7.96
C TRP A 100 15.13 -1.04 -8.21
N TYR A 101 14.69 -1.71 -9.25
CA TYR A 101 15.37 -2.92 -9.75
C TYR A 101 16.58 -2.58 -10.60
N GLY A 102 17.64 -3.37 -10.43
CA GLY A 102 18.87 -3.20 -11.20
C GLY A 102 18.68 -3.61 -12.66
N VAL A 103 19.31 -2.87 -13.57
CA VAL A 103 19.28 -3.12 -15.01
C VAL A 103 20.59 -3.79 -15.45
N PRO A 104 20.54 -4.91 -16.18
CA PRO A 104 21.74 -5.52 -16.76
C PRO A 104 22.53 -4.53 -17.63
N GLY A 105 23.86 -4.48 -17.47
CA GLY A 105 24.72 -3.57 -18.22
C GLY A 105 24.82 -2.14 -17.64
N ALA A 106 24.03 -1.80 -16.63
CA ALA A 106 24.19 -0.54 -15.92
C ALA A 106 25.50 -0.50 -15.10
N THR A 107 26.16 0.65 -15.14
CA THR A 107 27.37 0.97 -14.39
C THR A 107 27.11 1.99 -13.28
N SER A 108 26.06 2.80 -13.41
CA SER A 108 25.58 3.72 -12.39
C SER A 108 24.08 3.97 -12.58
N TYR A 109 23.47 4.62 -11.60
CA TYR A 109 22.09 5.12 -11.69
C TYR A 109 22.02 6.59 -11.34
N THR A 110 21.20 7.35 -12.05
CA THR A 110 20.88 8.74 -11.71
C THR A 110 19.44 8.82 -11.24
N VAL A 111 19.24 9.17 -9.98
CA VAL A 111 17.92 9.42 -9.39
C VAL A 111 17.57 10.88 -9.56
N ILE A 112 16.41 11.18 -10.12
CA ILE A 112 15.90 12.53 -10.38
C ILE A 112 14.58 12.69 -9.63
N VAL A 113 14.47 13.77 -8.86
CA VAL A 113 13.22 14.18 -8.22
C VAL A 113 12.89 15.60 -8.62
N LYS A 114 11.72 15.77 -9.24
CA LYS A 114 11.27 17.06 -9.75
C LYS A 114 9.82 17.35 -9.37
N GLY A 115 9.52 18.62 -9.16
CA GLY A 115 8.18 19.15 -8.89
C GLY A 115 8.06 20.58 -9.41
N TYR A 116 7.01 21.29 -9.01
CA TYR A 116 6.92 22.72 -9.30
C TYR A 116 8.02 23.49 -8.57
N GLU A 117 8.88 24.18 -9.32
CA GLU A 117 10.06 24.92 -8.80
C GLU A 117 10.96 24.09 -7.85
N PHE A 118 10.99 22.77 -8.07
CA PHE A 118 11.74 21.83 -7.25
C PHE A 118 12.48 20.86 -8.15
N TYR A 119 13.79 20.71 -7.94
CA TYR A 119 14.63 19.79 -8.68
C TYR A 119 15.83 19.38 -7.85
N TRP A 120 16.14 18.09 -7.83
CA TRP A 120 17.47 17.59 -7.55
C TRP A 120 17.71 16.26 -8.27
N GLU A 121 18.98 15.94 -8.46
CA GLU A 121 19.42 14.64 -8.95
C GLU A 121 20.63 14.14 -8.16
N LYS A 122 20.83 12.81 -8.15
CA LYS A 122 21.99 12.18 -7.54
C LYS A 122 22.38 10.92 -8.30
N THR A 123 23.64 10.82 -8.66
CA THR A 123 24.21 9.61 -9.27
C THR A 123 24.85 8.72 -8.22
N VAL A 124 24.61 7.41 -8.35
CA VAL A 124 25.14 6.36 -7.46
C VAL A 124 25.71 5.21 -8.28
N ASP A 125 26.64 4.45 -7.70
CA ASP A 125 27.22 3.27 -8.33
C ASP A 125 26.16 2.17 -8.58
N LYS A 126 26.40 1.29 -9.56
CA LYS A 126 25.50 0.17 -9.90
C LYS A 126 25.14 -0.76 -8.74
N ALA A 127 25.97 -0.84 -7.70
CA ALA A 127 25.69 -1.67 -6.52
C ALA A 127 24.58 -1.08 -5.63
N ILE A 128 24.26 0.20 -5.81
CA ILE A 128 23.24 0.91 -5.04
C ILE A 128 21.93 0.91 -5.84
N THR A 129 20.93 0.21 -5.30
CA THR A 129 19.55 0.18 -5.85
C THR A 129 18.51 0.68 -4.85
N SER A 130 18.98 1.18 -3.70
CA SER A 130 18.16 1.82 -2.68
C SER A 130 18.93 3.04 -2.17
N LEU A 131 18.34 4.20 -2.36
CA LEU A 131 18.90 5.48 -1.98
C LEU A 131 18.07 6.08 -0.84
N PRO A 132 18.58 6.10 0.40
CA PRO A 132 18.04 6.95 1.44
C PRO A 132 18.03 8.41 0.97
N TYR A 133 16.97 9.14 1.30
CA TYR A 133 16.85 10.52 0.85
C TYR A 133 18.08 11.34 1.29
N PRO A 134 18.80 11.99 0.35
CA PRO A 134 20.03 12.66 0.70
C PRO A 134 19.79 13.87 1.61
N GLN A 135 20.55 13.98 2.71
CA GLN A 135 20.35 15.01 3.73
C GLN A 135 20.68 16.41 3.20
N GLU A 136 21.64 16.50 2.28
CA GLU A 136 22.06 17.71 1.60
C GLU A 136 20.99 18.29 0.66
N GLN A 137 20.03 17.46 0.22
CA GLN A 137 18.97 17.90 -0.67
C GLN A 137 17.80 18.50 0.10
N LYS A 138 17.16 19.51 -0.50
CA LYS A 138 15.95 20.15 0.04
C LYS A 138 14.87 19.09 0.22
N GLN A 139 14.27 19.02 1.41
CA GLN A 139 13.15 18.11 1.64
C GLN A 139 11.94 18.46 0.78
N LEU A 140 11.10 17.45 0.51
CA LEU A 140 9.84 17.65 -0.17
C LEU A 140 8.91 18.51 0.70
N GLN A 141 8.15 19.38 0.06
CA GLN A 141 7.15 20.24 0.69
C GLN A 141 5.78 19.53 0.75
N PHE A 142 5.08 19.71 1.86
CA PHE A 142 3.71 19.24 2.05
C PHE A 142 2.74 19.85 1.04
N GLY A 143 1.74 19.08 0.62
CA GLY A 143 0.72 19.50 -0.35
C GLY A 143 1.19 19.56 -1.80
N ASN A 144 2.45 19.19 -2.09
CA ASN A 144 3.01 19.22 -3.43
C ASN A 144 3.14 17.81 -4.03
N THR A 145 3.12 17.76 -5.36
CA THR A 145 3.31 16.54 -6.15
C THR A 145 4.69 16.53 -6.80
N TYR A 146 5.35 15.37 -6.75
CA TYR A 146 6.69 15.15 -7.29
C TYR A 146 6.70 13.97 -8.27
N LYS A 147 7.63 14.04 -9.22
CA LYS A 147 7.96 12.96 -10.13
C LYS A 147 9.32 12.39 -9.77
N PHE A 148 9.36 11.09 -9.54
CA PHE A 148 10.58 10.32 -9.32
C PHE A 148 10.93 9.59 -10.62
N THR A 149 12.19 9.64 -11.00
CA THR A 149 12.70 8.96 -12.19
C THR A 149 14.08 8.41 -11.89
N VAL A 150 14.36 7.20 -12.37
CA VAL A 150 15.68 6.59 -12.27
C VAL A 150 16.19 6.30 -13.66
N LEU A 151 17.37 6.83 -13.98
CA LEU A 151 18.10 6.53 -15.20
C LEU A 151 19.13 5.45 -14.90
N ALA A 152 19.21 4.41 -15.73
CA ALA A 152 20.35 3.51 -15.76
C ALA A 152 21.38 4.04 -16.76
N ASN A 153 22.66 4.04 -16.37
CA ASN A 153 23.72 4.57 -17.21
C ASN A 153 24.80 3.52 -17.50
N SER A 154 25.36 3.56 -18.71
CA SER A 154 26.61 2.89 -19.09
C SER A 154 27.68 3.96 -19.31
N GLY A 155 28.66 4.03 -18.39
CA GLY A 155 29.51 5.20 -18.24
C GLY A 155 28.67 6.44 -17.94
N ASP A 156 28.92 7.51 -18.71
CA ASP A 156 28.21 8.79 -18.58
C ASP A 156 26.94 8.87 -19.45
N THR A 157 26.55 7.79 -20.13
CA THR A 157 25.42 7.77 -21.06
C THR A 157 24.22 7.03 -20.47
N PRO A 158 23.03 7.65 -20.38
CA PRO A 158 21.80 6.94 -20.05
C PRO A 158 21.48 5.88 -21.10
N ILE A 159 21.27 4.65 -20.66
CA ILE A 159 20.86 3.51 -21.52
C ILE A 159 19.37 3.23 -21.42
N SER A 160 18.75 3.56 -20.29
CA SER A 160 17.30 3.44 -20.09
C SER A 160 16.80 4.34 -18.95
N SER A 161 15.49 4.55 -18.92
CA SER A 161 14.79 5.38 -17.92
C SER A 161 13.60 4.62 -17.38
N SER A 162 13.37 4.74 -16.07
CA SER A 162 12.11 4.31 -15.48
C SER A 162 10.94 5.11 -16.05
N GLU A 163 9.75 4.53 -16.02
CA GLU A 163 8.53 5.33 -16.10
C GLU A 163 8.49 6.28 -14.88
N PRO A 164 8.06 7.55 -15.06
CA PRO A 164 8.00 8.49 -13.94
C PRO A 164 6.93 8.10 -12.92
N LEU A 165 7.34 7.89 -11.67
CA LEU A 165 6.40 7.71 -10.57
C LEU A 165 5.95 9.08 -10.06
N VAL A 166 4.63 9.33 -10.03
CA VAL A 166 4.03 10.59 -9.57
C VAL A 166 3.45 10.40 -8.17
N VAL A 167 3.98 11.13 -7.18
CA VAL A 167 3.57 11.00 -5.78
C VAL A 167 3.29 12.36 -5.16
N SER A 168 2.17 12.47 -4.47
CA SER A 168 1.81 13.66 -3.68
C SER A 168 2.23 13.49 -2.22
N VAL A 169 2.88 14.51 -1.67
CA VAL A 169 3.10 14.58 -0.22
C VAL A 169 1.86 15.21 0.40
N LEU A 170 1.18 14.49 1.31
CA LEU A 170 -0.07 15.00 1.87
C LEU A 170 0.13 16.34 2.61
N PRO A 171 -0.87 17.25 2.60
CA PRO A 171 -0.86 18.46 3.41
C PRO A 171 -0.63 18.18 4.91
N GLN A 172 0.03 19.11 5.59
CA GLN A 172 0.43 18.93 6.99
C GLN A 172 -0.76 18.68 7.94
N ASP A 173 -1.90 19.32 7.70
CA ASP A 173 -3.12 19.13 8.49
C ASP A 173 -3.70 17.73 8.33
N GLU A 174 -3.69 17.18 7.11
CA GLU A 174 -4.08 15.79 6.86
C GLU A 174 -3.12 14.80 7.55
N GLN A 175 -1.80 15.04 7.45
CA GLN A 175 -0.82 14.21 8.16
C GLN A 175 -1.06 14.22 9.68
N ASN A 176 -1.35 15.40 10.25
CA ASN A 176 -1.63 15.53 11.66
C ASN A 176 -2.88 14.74 12.08
N ARG A 177 -3.93 14.73 11.25
CA ARG A 177 -5.13 13.91 11.49
C ARG A 177 -4.79 12.42 11.49
N ILE A 178 -4.03 11.96 10.51
CA ILE A 178 -3.61 10.55 10.42
C ILE A 178 -2.76 10.16 11.65
N VAL A 179 -1.79 10.99 12.04
CA VAL A 179 -0.98 10.76 13.24
C VAL A 179 -1.85 10.68 14.50
N GLN A 180 -2.88 11.51 14.61
CA GLN A 180 -3.83 11.45 15.72
C GLN A 180 -4.67 10.16 15.70
N GLN A 181 -5.14 9.72 14.53
CA GLN A 181 -5.88 8.46 14.37
C GLN A 181 -5.00 7.25 14.76
N LEU A 182 -3.76 7.20 14.26
CA LEU A 182 -2.80 6.15 14.61
C LEU A 182 -2.45 6.15 16.09
N LYS A 183 -2.35 7.32 16.72
CA LYS A 183 -2.15 7.43 18.16
C LYS A 183 -3.32 6.81 18.92
N GLN A 184 -4.56 7.13 18.52
CA GLN A 184 -5.76 6.53 19.13
C GLN A 184 -5.76 5.01 18.98
N ILE A 185 -5.41 4.48 17.80
CA ILE A 185 -5.30 3.03 17.57
C ILE A 185 -4.25 2.40 18.51
N ASN A 186 -3.07 3.02 18.64
CA ASN A 186 -2.01 2.48 19.50
C ASN A 186 -2.41 2.50 21.00
N GLU A 187 -3.19 3.50 21.44
CA GLU A 187 -3.71 3.58 22.82
C GLU A 187 -4.73 2.49 23.16
N LEU A 188 -5.29 1.78 22.15
CA LEU A 188 -6.19 0.64 22.37
C LEU A 188 -5.44 -0.64 22.77
N GLU A 189 -4.11 -0.67 22.63
CA GLU A 189 -3.26 -1.83 22.95
C GLU A 189 -3.74 -3.14 22.28
N LEU A 190 -4.25 -3.02 21.06
CA LEU A 190 -4.71 -4.17 20.27
C LEU A 190 -3.54 -5.10 19.92
N PRO A 191 -3.81 -6.39 19.68
CA PRO A 191 -2.84 -7.29 19.08
C PRO A 191 -2.22 -6.66 17.83
N PRO A 192 -0.88 -6.62 17.73
CA PRO A 192 -0.20 -5.74 16.78
C PRO A 192 -0.36 -6.16 15.32
N ASP A 193 -0.60 -7.45 15.06
CA ASP A 193 -0.87 -7.93 13.71
C ASP A 193 -2.28 -7.51 13.27
N GLU A 194 -3.28 -7.70 14.12
CA GLU A 194 -4.66 -7.30 13.90
C GLU A 194 -4.78 -5.79 13.71
N ALA A 195 -4.09 -5.00 14.53
CA ALA A 195 -4.02 -3.55 14.40
C ALA A 195 -3.38 -3.11 13.08
N ALA A 196 -2.39 -3.85 12.58
CA ALA A 196 -1.76 -3.56 11.30
C ALA A 196 -2.70 -3.89 10.12
N ILE A 197 -3.38 -5.04 10.18
CA ILE A 197 -4.24 -5.57 9.12
C ILE A 197 -5.54 -4.76 8.97
N TRP A 198 -6.18 -4.39 10.07
CA TRP A 198 -7.52 -3.82 10.05
C TRP A 198 -7.50 -2.31 10.27
N ASP A 199 -6.90 -1.86 11.36
CA ASP A 199 -7.04 -0.46 11.78
C ASP A 199 -6.09 0.46 11.01
N LYS A 200 -4.78 0.15 11.02
CA LYS A 200 -3.76 0.99 10.38
C LYS A 200 -3.86 0.95 8.87
N ASP A 201 -4.04 -0.23 8.29
CA ASP A 201 -4.25 -0.37 6.85
C ASP A 201 -5.49 0.42 6.38
N ALA A 202 -6.63 0.35 7.09
CA ALA A 202 -7.80 1.14 6.73
C ALA A 202 -7.53 2.66 6.77
N VAL A 203 -6.86 3.15 7.82
CA VAL A 203 -6.48 4.57 7.92
C VAL A 203 -5.60 4.98 6.73
N TYR A 204 -4.55 4.21 6.43
CA TYR A 204 -3.64 4.54 5.33
C TYR A 204 -4.31 4.44 3.95
N MET A 205 -5.04 3.35 3.70
CA MET A 205 -5.63 3.08 2.39
C MET A 205 -6.79 4.01 2.07
N SER A 206 -7.50 4.54 3.07
CA SER A 206 -8.49 5.61 2.89
C SER A 206 -7.92 6.91 2.29
N ARG A 207 -6.59 7.05 2.29
CA ARG A 207 -5.82 8.17 1.72
C ARG A 207 -4.82 7.72 0.65
N SER A 208 -4.95 6.48 0.17
CA SER A 208 -4.06 5.87 -0.83
C SER A 208 -2.57 5.89 -0.42
N LEU A 209 -2.30 5.82 0.88
CA LEU A 209 -0.95 5.78 1.47
C LEU A 209 -0.36 4.37 1.39
N LEU A 210 -0.14 3.93 0.15
CA LEU A 210 0.30 2.56 -0.14
C LEU A 210 1.68 2.26 0.46
N ASN A 211 2.56 3.26 0.46
CA ASN A 211 3.90 3.14 1.05
C ASN A 211 3.84 2.86 2.55
N GLU A 212 3.00 3.59 3.27
CA GLU A 212 2.84 3.50 4.71
C GLU A 212 2.26 2.15 5.14
N THR A 213 1.25 1.63 4.41
CA THR A 213 0.70 0.30 4.72
C THR A 213 1.70 -0.82 4.42
N ILE A 214 2.41 -0.77 3.27
CA ILE A 214 3.42 -1.77 2.93
C ILE A 214 4.51 -1.83 4.00
N GLU A 215 5.06 -0.67 4.39
CA GLU A 215 6.12 -0.64 5.41
C GLU A 215 5.59 -1.08 6.79
N THR A 216 4.34 -0.77 7.13
CA THR A 216 3.70 -1.23 8.37
C THR A 216 3.57 -2.77 8.40
N LEU A 217 3.04 -3.37 7.33
CA LEU A 217 2.83 -4.82 7.24
C LEU A 217 4.17 -5.58 7.12
N LYS A 218 5.12 -5.03 6.37
CA LYS A 218 6.48 -5.57 6.22
C LYS A 218 7.25 -5.55 7.54
N ALA A 219 7.07 -4.53 8.38
CA ALA A 219 7.63 -4.51 9.73
C ALA A 219 7.10 -5.69 10.56
N ARG A 220 5.79 -5.96 10.54
CA ARG A 220 5.19 -7.13 11.23
C ARG A 220 5.76 -8.46 10.71
N ALA A 221 5.90 -8.60 9.39
CA ALA A 221 6.49 -9.78 8.79
C ALA A 221 7.97 -9.97 9.20
N THR A 222 8.73 -8.88 9.31
CA THR A 222 10.15 -8.88 9.72
C THR A 222 10.32 -9.19 11.20
N GLU A 223 9.37 -8.77 12.04
CA GLU A 223 9.31 -9.14 13.46
C GLU A 223 8.92 -10.62 13.68
N GLY A 224 8.64 -11.38 12.61
CA GLY A 224 8.41 -12.82 12.67
C GLY A 224 6.97 -13.21 12.94
N SER A 225 5.99 -12.37 12.59
CA SER A 225 4.57 -12.73 12.63
C SER A 225 4.32 -14.12 12.01
N GLN A 226 3.49 -14.92 12.66
CA GLN A 226 3.01 -16.20 12.12
C GLN A 226 1.57 -16.11 11.61
N ASN A 227 0.99 -14.90 11.61
CA ASN A 227 -0.37 -14.68 11.12
C ASN A 227 -0.36 -14.68 9.57
N PRO A 228 -0.99 -15.66 8.89
CA PRO A 228 -1.00 -15.72 7.43
C PRO A 228 -1.58 -14.46 6.78
N THR A 229 -2.48 -13.75 7.47
CA THR A 229 -3.13 -12.55 6.95
C THR A 229 -2.18 -11.36 6.81
N ILE A 230 -1.13 -11.26 7.62
CA ILE A 230 -0.09 -10.22 7.43
C ILE A 230 0.52 -10.37 6.04
N TYR A 231 0.92 -11.59 5.69
CA TYR A 231 1.57 -11.89 4.43
C TYR A 231 0.61 -11.76 3.24
N ARG A 232 -0.66 -12.18 3.40
CA ARG A 232 -1.67 -12.01 2.36
C ARG A 232 -1.93 -10.53 2.07
N VAL A 233 -2.20 -9.71 3.09
CA VAL A 233 -2.48 -8.29 2.90
C VAL A 233 -1.25 -7.55 2.36
N LEU A 234 -0.05 -7.90 2.83
CA LEU A 234 1.18 -7.35 2.25
C LEU A 234 1.30 -7.70 0.75
N ALA A 235 0.97 -8.93 0.36
CA ALA A 235 0.94 -9.34 -1.04
C ALA A 235 -0.10 -8.56 -1.86
N ASP A 236 -1.31 -8.36 -1.32
CA ASP A 236 -2.34 -7.53 -1.95
C ASP A 236 -1.80 -6.11 -2.20
N ARG A 237 -1.17 -5.48 -1.19
CA ARG A 237 -0.60 -4.14 -1.33
C ARG A 237 0.55 -4.09 -2.34
N TYR A 238 1.36 -5.14 -2.43
CA TYR A 238 2.35 -5.24 -3.51
C TYR A 238 1.72 -5.37 -4.90
N LEU A 239 0.61 -6.10 -5.05
CA LEU A 239 -0.14 -6.10 -6.32
C LEU A 239 -0.72 -4.72 -6.64
N GLU A 240 -1.21 -3.99 -5.64
CA GLU A 240 -1.65 -2.60 -5.84
C GLU A 240 -0.53 -1.69 -6.31
N ALA A 241 0.71 -1.98 -5.90
CA ALA A 241 1.91 -1.29 -6.33
C ALA A 241 2.48 -1.80 -7.67
N TRP A 242 1.82 -2.74 -8.36
CA TRP A 242 2.30 -3.38 -9.58
C TRP A 242 3.61 -4.19 -9.41
N LEU A 243 3.74 -4.86 -8.26
CA LEU A 243 4.91 -5.65 -7.91
C LEU A 243 4.54 -7.15 -7.75
N PRO A 244 4.25 -7.85 -8.86
CA PRO A 244 3.76 -9.23 -8.82
C PRO A 244 4.79 -10.22 -8.27
N ASN A 245 6.09 -9.95 -8.42
CA ASN A 245 7.14 -10.82 -7.89
C ASN A 245 7.21 -10.76 -6.37
N GLU A 246 7.10 -9.57 -5.79
CA GLU A 246 6.97 -9.32 -4.36
C GLU A 246 5.72 -10.00 -3.83
N ALA A 247 4.57 -9.72 -4.46
CA ALA A 247 3.30 -10.32 -4.08
C ALA A 247 3.34 -11.85 -4.10
N LEU A 248 3.97 -12.45 -5.12
CA LEU A 248 4.10 -13.90 -5.23
C LEU A 248 4.88 -14.50 -4.05
N ARG A 249 5.96 -13.84 -3.61
CA ARG A 249 6.74 -14.31 -2.45
C ARG A 249 5.88 -14.29 -1.19
N GLU A 250 5.16 -13.19 -0.96
CA GLU A 250 4.35 -13.01 0.24
C GLU A 250 3.11 -13.95 0.23
N TYR A 251 2.41 -14.11 -0.89
CA TYR A 251 1.31 -15.09 -0.98
C TYR A 251 1.78 -16.52 -0.77
N LYS A 252 2.95 -16.91 -1.29
CA LYS A 252 3.49 -18.26 -1.02
C LYS A 252 3.73 -18.47 0.47
N LYS A 253 4.25 -17.46 1.18
CA LYS A 253 4.43 -17.51 2.63
C LYS A 253 3.09 -17.56 3.36
N ALA A 254 2.12 -16.75 2.95
CA ALA A 254 0.75 -16.76 3.49
C ALA A 254 0.08 -18.13 3.33
N ALA A 255 0.15 -18.74 2.13
CA ALA A 255 -0.40 -20.06 1.86
C ALA A 255 0.24 -21.15 2.73
N GLN A 256 1.56 -21.09 2.92
CA GLN A 256 2.27 -22.03 3.79
C GLN A 256 1.76 -21.93 5.24
N LEU A 257 1.67 -20.71 5.77
CA LEU A 257 1.20 -20.46 7.13
C LEU A 257 -0.26 -20.87 7.30
N ALA A 258 -1.15 -20.45 6.38
CA ALA A 258 -2.57 -20.79 6.41
C ALA A 258 -2.81 -22.31 6.40
N LYS A 259 -2.06 -23.06 5.58
CA LYS A 259 -2.09 -24.54 5.59
C LYS A 259 -1.64 -25.10 6.93
N SER A 260 -0.55 -24.58 7.50
CA SER A 260 0.00 -25.06 8.77
C SER A 260 -0.93 -24.81 9.96
N THR A 261 -1.74 -23.75 9.91
CA THR A 261 -2.72 -23.40 10.95
C THR A 261 -4.14 -23.88 10.61
N ASN A 262 -4.31 -24.64 9.53
CA ASN A 262 -5.62 -25.10 9.01
C ASN A 262 -6.64 -23.95 8.81
N ASN A 263 -6.18 -22.77 8.41
CA ASN A 263 -7.02 -21.61 8.12
C ASN A 263 -7.46 -21.67 6.64
N LEU A 264 -8.53 -22.43 6.38
CA LEU A 264 -9.04 -22.68 5.03
C LEU A 264 -9.61 -21.42 4.36
N GLU A 265 -10.22 -20.52 5.14
CA GLU A 265 -10.75 -19.26 4.62
C GLU A 265 -9.62 -18.37 4.09
N GLU A 266 -8.56 -18.21 4.88
CA GLU A 266 -7.43 -17.40 4.48
C GLU A 266 -6.69 -18.04 3.30
N LEU A 267 -6.56 -19.37 3.28
CA LEU A 267 -5.98 -20.08 2.15
C LEU A 267 -6.75 -19.81 0.85
N ALA A 268 -8.09 -19.81 0.89
CA ALA A 268 -8.90 -19.52 -0.29
C ALA A 268 -8.68 -18.09 -0.81
N ARG A 269 -8.52 -17.10 0.09
CA ARG A 269 -8.21 -15.70 -0.29
C ARG A 269 -6.81 -15.59 -0.91
N VAL A 270 -5.82 -16.31 -0.37
CA VAL A 270 -4.46 -16.36 -0.93
C VAL A 270 -4.46 -17.00 -2.32
N GLU A 271 -5.21 -18.09 -2.52
CA GLU A 271 -5.31 -18.76 -3.81
C GLU A 271 -5.94 -17.86 -4.89
N GLU A 272 -6.87 -16.97 -4.54
CA GLU A 272 -7.40 -15.97 -5.46
C GLU A 272 -6.31 -14.97 -5.90
N GLY A 273 -5.53 -14.43 -4.96
CA GLY A 273 -4.42 -13.54 -5.28
C GLY A 273 -3.34 -14.20 -6.16
N LEU A 274 -3.05 -15.48 -5.93
CA LEU A 274 -2.13 -16.26 -6.77
C LEU A 274 -2.64 -16.44 -8.20
N ARG A 275 -3.95 -16.64 -8.41
CA ARG A 275 -4.54 -16.72 -9.76
C ARG A 275 -4.37 -15.41 -10.54
N ILE A 276 -4.51 -14.27 -9.85
CA ILE A 276 -4.28 -12.94 -10.45
C ILE A 276 -2.82 -12.83 -10.95
N ILE A 277 -1.85 -13.27 -10.14
CA ILE A 277 -0.43 -13.29 -10.54
C ILE A 277 -0.19 -14.22 -11.73
N ASP A 278 -0.77 -15.42 -11.71
CA ASP A 278 -0.62 -16.38 -12.80
C ASP A 278 -1.15 -15.84 -14.13
N PHE A 279 -2.25 -15.08 -14.10
CA PHE A 279 -2.78 -14.39 -15.27
C PHE A 279 -1.78 -13.38 -15.87
N TYR A 280 -1.04 -12.62 -15.03
CA TYR A 280 -0.01 -11.70 -15.51
C TYR A 280 1.21 -12.42 -16.10
N ASN A 281 1.64 -13.52 -15.48
CA ASN A 281 2.80 -14.27 -15.93
C ASN A 281 2.52 -15.15 -17.16
N HIS A 282 1.25 -15.54 -17.37
CA HIS A 282 0.82 -16.39 -18.49
C HIS A 282 -0.49 -15.85 -19.10
N PRO A 283 -0.46 -14.71 -19.79
CA PRO A 283 -1.65 -14.16 -20.41
C PRO A 283 -2.21 -15.16 -21.44
N PRO A 284 -3.54 -15.36 -21.51
CA PRO A 284 -4.13 -16.27 -22.47
C PRO A 284 -3.72 -15.87 -23.89
N THR A 285 -3.10 -16.79 -24.63
CA THR A 285 -2.74 -16.57 -26.04
C THR A 285 -4.00 -16.25 -26.84
N SER A 286 -4.05 -15.07 -27.48
CA SER A 286 -5.18 -14.73 -28.33
C SER A 286 -5.31 -15.77 -29.44
N THR A 287 -6.44 -16.47 -29.49
CA THR A 287 -6.81 -17.25 -30.67
C THR A 287 -7.04 -16.28 -31.82
N LYS A 288 -6.17 -16.32 -32.83
CA LYS A 288 -6.34 -15.53 -34.05
C LYS A 288 -7.71 -15.88 -34.68
N PRO A 289 -8.59 -14.91 -34.95
CA PRO A 289 -9.81 -15.14 -35.70
C PRO A 289 -9.46 -15.25 -37.19
N ALA A 290 -8.83 -16.36 -37.58
CA ALA A 290 -8.56 -16.68 -38.98
C ALA A 290 -8.48 -18.20 -39.16
N GLN A 291 -9.62 -18.88 -38.96
CA GLN A 291 -9.93 -20.20 -39.52
C GLN A 291 -11.44 -20.42 -39.39
N LYS A 292 -12.20 -19.80 -40.29
CA LYS A 292 -13.52 -20.23 -40.72
C LYS A 292 -13.61 -20.04 -42.23
#